data_AF-A0A2N2W0B8-F1
#
_entry.id   AF-A0A2N2W0B8-F1
#
_cell.length_a   1.000
_cell.length_b   1.000
_cell.length_c   1.000
_cell.angle_alpha   90.00
_cell.angle_beta   90.00
_cell.angle_gamma   90.00
#
_symmetry.space_group_name_H-M   'P 1'
#
loop_
_entity.id
_entity.type
_entity.pdbx_description
1 polymer ?
#
loop_
_entity_poly.entity_id
_entity_poly.type
_entity_poly.pdbx_seq_one_letter_code
_entity_poly.pdbx_strand_id
1 'polypeptide(L)' 'NPQGDAIVAVDPLQCGNGELVYYETSKEAGRVLETTMNPIDAAIMGIVDELNIDKRQ' A
#
# COMPACT_ATOMS: atom_id res chain seq x y z
N ASN A 1 11.85 -10.73 4.26
CA ASN A 1 11.58 -11.60 3.09
C ASN A 1 10.18 -11.34 2.60
N PRO A 2 10.00 -11.04 1.29
CA PRO A 2 8.67 -10.92 0.70
C PRO A 2 7.93 -12.26 0.79
N GLN A 3 6.62 -12.20 0.99
CA GLN A 3 5.74 -13.36 1.09
C GLN A 3 4.51 -13.12 0.21
N GLY A 4 3.99 -14.19 -0.41
CA GLY A 4 2.85 -14.13 -1.33
C GLY A 4 3.23 -13.80 -2.77
N ASP A 5 2.19 -13.60 -3.60
CA ASP A 5 2.32 -13.29 -5.02
C ASP A 5 2.41 -11.77 -5.26
N ALA A 6 3.07 -11.39 -6.35
CA ALA A 6 3.12 -9.99 -6.77
C ALA A 6 1.75 -9.50 -7.25
N ILE A 7 1.40 -8.28 -6.88
CA ILE A 7 0.19 -7.58 -7.33
C ILE A 7 0.54 -6.24 -7.95
N VAL A 8 -0.39 -5.66 -8.72
CA VAL A 8 -0.31 -4.27 -9.19
C VAL A 8 -1.16 -3.41 -8.28
N ALA A 9 -0.61 -2.30 -7.80
CA ALA A 9 -1.32 -1.32 -6.99
C ALA A 9 -1.09 0.09 -7.55
N VAL A 10 -2.10 0.95 -7.46
CA VAL A 10 -1.97 2.36 -7.83
C VAL A 10 -1.10 3.09 -6.80
N ASP A 11 -0.16 3.89 -7.29
CA ASP A 11 0.73 4.69 -6.46
C ASP A 11 0.45 6.20 -6.63
N PRO A 12 -0.25 6.84 -5.68
CA PRO A 12 -0.43 8.28 -5.67
C PRO A 12 0.71 9.04 -4.97
N LEU A 13 1.65 8.34 -4.34
CA LEU A 13 2.68 8.91 -3.45
C LEU A 13 4.06 9.01 -4.09
N GLN A 14 4.26 8.42 -5.27
CA GLN A 14 5.52 8.39 -6.01
C GLN A 14 6.63 7.61 -5.28
N CYS A 15 6.29 6.40 -4.88
CA CYS A 15 7.20 5.48 -4.21
C CYS A 15 8.36 5.05 -5.13
N GLY A 16 9.53 4.89 -4.54
CA GLY A 16 10.74 4.37 -5.16
C GLY A 16 10.84 2.85 -5.12
N ASN A 17 11.64 2.28 -6.02
CA ASN A 17 11.97 0.86 -5.98
C ASN A 17 12.72 0.51 -4.69
N GLY A 18 12.21 -0.50 -3.98
CA GLY A 18 12.81 -1.00 -2.73
C GLY A 18 12.27 -0.35 -1.46
N GLU A 19 11.35 0.62 -1.56
CA GLU A 19 10.66 1.18 -0.40
C GLU A 19 9.67 0.17 0.20
N LEU A 20 9.53 0.20 1.52
CA LEU A 20 8.50 -0.53 2.23
C LEU A 20 7.24 0.34 2.27
N VAL A 21 6.10 -0.23 1.88
CA VAL A 21 4.83 0.49 1.78
C VAL A 21 3.70 -0.23 2.50
N TYR A 22 2.71 0.53 2.96
CA TYR A 22 1.39 0.02 3.36
C TYR A 22 0.42 0.20 2.20
N TYR A 23 -0.34 -0.84 1.85
CA TYR A 23 -1.33 -0.82 0.77
C TYR A 23 -2.68 -1.34 1.25
N GLU A 24 -3.75 -0.88 0.61
CA GLU A 24 -5.13 -1.33 0.83
C GLU A 24 -5.67 -2.02 -0.42
N THR A 25 -6.65 -2.92 -0.27
CA THR A 25 -7.28 -3.62 -1.40
C THR A 25 -8.80 -3.48 -1.37
N SER A 26 -9.48 -4.02 -2.39
CA SER A 26 -10.94 -4.02 -2.48
C SER A 26 -11.52 -2.60 -2.53
N LYS A 27 -12.75 -2.43 -2.05
CA LYS A 27 -13.52 -1.18 -2.13
C LYS A 27 -12.81 0.03 -1.51
N GLU A 28 -12.05 -0.17 -0.43
CA GLU A 28 -11.41 0.94 0.28
C GLU A 28 -10.15 1.44 -0.43
N ALA A 29 -9.54 0.65 -1.32
CA ALA A 29 -8.39 1.08 -2.13
C ALA A 29 -8.71 2.32 -2.98
N GLY A 30 -9.94 2.43 -3.50
CA GLY A 30 -10.39 3.58 -4.26
C GLY A 30 -10.52 4.88 -3.46
N ARG A 31 -10.29 4.89 -2.14
CA ARG A 31 -10.33 6.10 -1.30
C ARG A 31 -9.09 6.97 -1.41
N VAL A 32 -8.05 6.51 -2.13
CA VAL A 32 -6.87 7.34 -2.45
C VAL A 32 -7.16 8.49 -3.41
N LEU A 33 -8.30 8.45 -4.12
CA LEU A 33 -8.78 9.55 -4.97
C LEU A 33 -10.12 10.08 -4.46
N GLU A 34 -10.37 11.37 -4.67
CA GLU A 34 -11.67 11.98 -4.36
C GLU A 34 -12.79 11.43 -5.26
N THR A 35 -12.45 11.07 -6.51
CA THR A 35 -13.38 10.50 -7.48
C THR A 35 -13.98 9.19 -6.97
N THR A 36 -15.30 9.16 -6.82
CA THR A 36 -16.03 7.94 -6.46
C THR A 36 -16.21 7.03 -7.67
N MET A 37 -16.45 5.73 -7.42
CA MET A 37 -16.63 4.73 -8.49
C MET A 37 -15.41 4.60 -9.43
N ASN A 38 -14.20 4.87 -8.92
CA ASN A 38 -12.97 4.62 -9.65
C ASN A 38 -12.67 3.11 -9.73
N PRO A 39 -11.88 2.66 -10.72
CA PRO A 39 -11.63 1.23 -10.96
C PRO A 39 -10.49 0.66 -10.09
N ILE A 40 -10.10 1.33 -9.01
CA ILE A 40 -8.94 0.96 -8.20
C ILE A 40 -9.36 -0.09 -7.18
N ASP A 41 -8.69 -1.25 -7.22
CA ASP A 41 -8.90 -2.39 -6.33
C ASP A 41 -7.67 -2.71 -5.46
N ALA A 42 -6.54 -2.05 -5.70
CA ALA A 42 -5.36 -2.01 -4.84
C ALA A 42 -4.63 -0.67 -4.96
N ALA A 43 -4.25 -0.08 -3.82
CA ALA A 43 -3.57 1.21 -3.79
C ALA A 43 -2.55 1.31 -2.65
N ILE A 44 -1.42 1.98 -2.93
CA ILE A 44 -0.45 2.36 -1.91
C ILE A 44 -0.99 3.53 -1.10
N MET A 45 -1.00 3.36 0.22
CA MET A 45 -1.56 4.30 1.18
C MET A 45 -0.49 5.12 1.90
N GLY A 46 0.74 4.58 2.01
CA GLY A 46 1.83 5.23 2.74
C GLY A 46 3.19 4.57 2.52
N ILE A 47 4.24 5.38 2.59
CA ILE A 47 5.65 4.95 2.64
C ILE A 47 6.01 4.74 4.11
N VAL A 48 6.69 3.64 4.44
CA VAL A 48 7.08 3.31 5.82
C VAL A 48 8.44 3.92 6.13
N ASP A 49 8.47 4.87 7.07
CA ASP A 49 9.72 5.46 7.56
C ASP A 49 10.47 4.52 8.52
N GLU A 50 9.76 3.92 9.48
CA GLU A 50 10.34 3.03 10.48
C GLU A 50 9.34 1.93 10.87
N LEU A 51 9.85 0.70 11.03
CA LEU A 51 9.10 -0.44 11.55
C LEU A 51 9.71 -0.90 12.86
N ASN A 52 9.04 -0.61 13.98
CA ASN A 52 9.43 -1.10 15.28
C ASN A 52 8.66 -2.40 15.61
N ILE A 53 9.39 -3.46 15.94
CA ILE A 53 8.84 -4.74 16.32
C ILE A 53 9.28 -5.04 17.75
N ASP A 54 8.36 -4.87 18.70
CA ASP A 54 8.59 -5.29 20.07
C ASP A 54 8.72 -6.82 20.13
N LYS A 55 9.88 -7.28 20.57
CA LYS A 55 10.03 -8.68 20.98
C LYS A 55 9.36 -8.84 22.33
N ARG A 56 8.10 -9.28 22.35
CA ARG A 56 7.54 -9.85 23.57
C ARG A 56 8.44 -11.02 23.98
N GLN A 57 9.07 -10.90 25.15
CA GLN A 57 9.85 -11.97 25.79
C GLN A 57 8.91 -13.11 26.20
#